data_AF-A0A9E3LHC9-F1
#
_entry.id   AF-A0A9E3LHC9-F1
#
_cell.length_a   1.000
_cell.length_b   1.000
_cell.length_c   1.000
_cell.angle_alpha   90.00
_cell.angle_beta   90.00
_cell.angle_gamma   90.00
#
_symmetry.space_group_name_H-M   'P 1'
#
loop_
_entity.id
_entity.type
_entity.pdbx_description
1 polymer ?
#
loop_
_entity_poly.entity_id
_entity_poly.type
_entity_poly.pdbx_seq_one_letter_code
_entity_poly.pdbx_strand_id
1 'polypeptide(L)' 'LALLPIQEGEVITAVGNAPVVDIKNFEDQFKKEIRKNTNSILLTIFDSNNQSKFIGVKIK' A
#
# COMPACT_ATOMS: atom_id res chain seq x y z
N LEU A 1 -9.46 -6.30 14.76
CA LEU A 1 -8.80 -6.48 13.45
C LEU A 1 -7.33 -6.17 13.63
N ALA A 2 -6.46 -7.18 13.64
CA ALA A 2 -5.01 -6.96 13.70
C ALA A 2 -4.54 -6.45 12.33
N LEU A 3 -3.70 -5.42 12.31
CA LEU A 3 -3.01 -5.00 11.09
C LEU A 3 -1.92 -6.03 10.81
N LEU A 4 -2.05 -6.78 9.72
CA LEU A 4 -0.98 -7.67 9.29
C LEU A 4 0.19 -6.82 8.78
N PRO A 5 1.42 -7.04 9.29
CA PRO A 5 2.58 -6.34 8.78
C PRO A 5 2.86 -6.77 7.35
N ILE A 6 3.38 -5.84 6.53
CA ILE A 6 3.95 -6.17 5.23
C ILE A 6 5.18 -7.05 5.47
N GLN A 7 5.29 -8.14 4.73
CA GLN A 7 6.39 -9.10 4.81
C GLN A 7 7.32 -8.96 3.62
N GLU A 8 8.57 -9.40 3.79
CA GLU A 8 9.52 -9.47 2.68
C GLU A 8 9.01 -10.42 1.59
N GLY A 9 9.24 -10.05 0.33
CA GLY A 9 8.75 -10.80 -0.83
C GLY A 9 7.31 -10.45 -1.25
N GLU A 10 6.57 -9.68 -0.47
CA GLU A 10 5.27 -9.15 -0.89
C GLU A 10 5.45 -8.00 -1.90
N VAL A 11 4.55 -7.94 -2.89
CA VAL A 11 4.62 -6.95 -3.98
C VAL A 11 3.48 -5.95 -3.84
N ILE A 12 3.80 -4.65 -3.76
CA ILE A 12 2.80 -3.59 -3.76
C ILE A 12 2.28 -3.36 -5.18
N THR A 13 0.96 -3.43 -5.35
CA THR A 13 0.29 -3.25 -6.65
C THR A 13 -0.63 -2.04 -6.71
N ALA A 14 -1.04 -1.47 -5.57
CA ALA A 14 -1.80 -0.23 -5.54
C ALA A 14 -1.62 0.56 -4.23
N VAL A 15 -1.76 1.89 -4.31
CA VAL A 15 -1.82 2.83 -3.19
C VAL A 15 -3.11 3.65 -3.31
N GLY A 16 -3.98 3.64 -2.30
CA GLY A 16 -5.19 4.48 -2.29
C GLY A 16 -6.12 4.25 -3.48
N ASN A 17 -6.25 3.00 -3.93
CA ASN A 17 -6.97 2.57 -5.14
C ASN A 17 -6.34 3.00 -6.49
N ALA A 18 -5.11 3.52 -6.50
CA ALA A 18 -4.36 3.79 -7.72
C ALA A 18 -3.32 2.69 -7.96
N PRO A 19 -3.17 2.17 -9.20
CA PRO A 19 -2.23 1.09 -9.49
C PRO A 19 -0.79 1.59 -9.48
N VAL A 20 0.11 0.79 -8.92
CA VAL A 20 1.55 1.06 -8.88
C VAL A 20 2.23 0.31 -10.03
N VAL A 21 3.01 1.02 -10.83
CA VAL A 21 3.75 0.43 -11.97
C VAL A 21 5.27 0.38 -11.78
N ASP A 22 5.80 1.28 -10.94
CA ASP A 22 7.23 1.37 -10.62
C ASP A 22 7.43 2.13 -9.30
N ILE A 23 8.69 2.23 -8.86
CA ILE A 23 9.07 2.87 -7.59
C ILE A 23 8.74 4.37 -7.59
N LYS A 24 8.95 5.08 -8.70
CA LYS A 24 8.71 6.52 -8.77
C LYS A 24 7.20 6.81 -8.71
N ASN A 25 6.41 6.03 -9.42
CA ASN A 25 4.96 6.07 -9.41
C ASN A 25 4.39 5.74 -8.02
N PHE A 26 4.96 4.76 -7.32
CA PHE A 26 4.63 4.47 -5.92
C PHE A 26 4.86 5.70 -5.04
N GLU A 27 6.04 6.32 -5.09
CA GLU A 27 6.34 7.50 -4.28
C GLU A 27 5.37 8.66 -4.57
N ASP A 28 5.07 8.91 -5.83
CA ASP A 28 4.17 9.98 -6.25
C ASP A 28 2.74 9.75 -5.74
N GLN A 29 2.25 8.52 -5.81
CA GLN A 29 0.93 8.14 -5.28
C GLN A 29 0.89 8.20 -3.75
N PHE A 30 1.91 7.68 -3.08
CA PHE A 30 2.01 7.72 -1.64
C PHE A 30 2.00 9.17 -1.11
N LYS A 31 2.78 10.06 -1.74
CA LYS A 31 2.78 11.51 -1.42
C LYS A 31 1.41 12.15 -1.65
N LYS A 32 0.68 11.75 -2.70
CA LYS A 32 -0.69 12.23 -2.95
C LYS A 32 -1.66 11.78 -1.85
N GLU A 33 -1.58 10.52 -1.40
CA GLU A 33 -2.45 10.01 -0.33
C GLU A 33 -2.16 10.66 1.03
N ILE A 34 -0.88 10.90 1.37
CA ILE A 34 -0.51 11.65 2.60
C ILE A 34 -1.17 13.04 2.62
N ARG A 35 -1.18 13.74 1.47
CA ARG A 35 -1.75 15.09 1.36
C ARG A 35 -3.26 15.15 1.57
N LYS A 36 -3.97 14.02 1.53
CA LYS A 36 -5.42 13.96 1.80
C LYS A 36 -5.76 14.08 3.29
N ASN A 37 -4.77 14.29 4.16
CA ASN A 37 -4.93 14.40 5.61
C ASN A 37 -5.62 13.18 6.22
N THR A 38 -5.22 12.00 5.76
CA THR A 38 -5.75 10.71 6.22
C THR A 38 -4.85 10.11 7.29
N ASN A 39 -5.43 9.41 8.27
CA ASN A 39 -4.67 8.74 9.34
C ASN A 39 -4.05 7.40 8.89
N SER A 40 -4.39 6.94 7.68
CA SER A 40 -3.95 5.65 7.15
C SER A 40 -4.02 5.64 5.63
N ILE A 41 -3.09 4.91 5.01
CA ILE A 41 -3.06 4.63 3.57
C ILE A 41 -3.44 3.19 3.34
N LEU A 42 -4.31 2.96 2.35
CA LEU A 42 -4.61 1.61 1.86
C LEU A 42 -3.55 1.18 0.85
N LEU A 43 -2.89 0.05 1.12
CA LEU A 43 -2.05 -0.64 0.15
C LEU A 43 -2.76 -1.91 -0.32
N THR A 44 -2.65 -2.19 -1.61
CA THR A 44 -2.96 -3.51 -2.17
C THR A 44 -1.65 -4.21 -2.47
N ILE A 45 -1.53 -5.46 -2.03
CA ILE A 45 -0.34 -6.28 -2.23
C ILE A 45 -0.68 -7.64 -2.84
N PHE A 46 0.31 -8.29 -3.43
CA PHE A 46 0.33 -9.75 -3.60
C PHE A 46 1.26 -10.38 -2.55
N ASP A 47 0.76 -11.42 -1.88
CA ASP A 47 1.57 -12.20 -0.94
C ASP A 47 2.34 -13.33 -1.65
N SER A 48 3.16 -14.06 -0.87
CA SER A 48 3.95 -15.20 -1.35
C SER A 48 3.11 -16.37 -1.87
N ASN A 49 1.81 -16.41 -1.61
CA ASN A 49 0.87 -17.39 -2.13
C ASN A 49 0.11 -16.88 -3.37
N ASN A 50 0.56 -15.78 -3.98
CA ASN A 50 -0.10 -15.09 -5.08
C ASN A 50 -1.53 -14.62 -4.74
N GLN A 51 -1.82 -14.35 -3.47
CA GLN A 51 -3.11 -13.83 -3.04
C GLN A 51 -3.06 -12.32 -2.93
N SER A 52 -4.11 -11.66 -3.43
CA SER A 52 -4.26 -10.22 -3.23
C SER A 52 -4.75 -9.93 -1.81
N LYS A 53 -4.07 -9.03 -1.11
CA LYS A 53 -4.45 -8.56 0.23
C LYS A 53 -4.52 -7.04 0.28
N PHE A 54 -5.37 -6.55 1.18
CA PHE A 54 -5.53 -5.14 1.50
C PHE A 54 -4.92 -4.86 2.87
N ILE A 55 -3.97 -3.93 2.94
CA ILE A 55 -3.26 -3.57 4.17
C ILE A 55 -3.46 -2.07 4.43
N GLY A 56 -4.00 -1.74 5.61
CA GLY A 56 -4.06 -0.36 6.10
C GLY A 56 -2.77 0.02 6.83
N VAL A 57 -1.99 0.94 6.28
CA VAL A 57 -0.76 1.45 6.89
C VAL A 57 -1.06 2.75 7.62
N LYS A 58 -0.87 2.78 8.94
CA LYS A 58 -1.05 4.00 9.74
C LYS A 58 0.08 4.99 9.46
N ILE A 59 -0.28 6.24 9.16
CA ILE A 59 0.68 7.35 9.04
C ILE A 59 0.76 8.02 10.42
N LYS A 60 1.97 8.22 10.95
CA LYS A 60 2.21 8.98 12.18
C LYS A 60 2.51 10.43 11.85
#